data_AF-A0A7G6X9U5-F1
#
_entry.id   AF-A0A7G6X9U5-F1
#
_cell.length_a   1.000
_cell.length_b   1.000
_cell.length_c   1.000
_cell.angle_alpha   90.00
_cell.angle_beta   90.00
_cell.angle_gamma   90.00
#
_symmetry.space_group_name_H-M   'P 1'
#
loop_
_entity.id
_entity.type
_entity.pdbx_description
1 polymer ?
#
loop_
_entity_poly.entity_id
_entity_poly.type
_entity_poly.pdbx_seq_one_letter_code
_entity_poly.pdbx_strand_id
1 'polypeptide(L)'
;MGTDLDTTPSVAVLDTLQETLLLDLAAAPPALHPVIAEASVARSAALLADQLWPAGQPDEIGEVERFFWADAARVLGERRDLDSFVLLTSLARTVGPAGRLPLQRAHLSRGRTQYGMPDWISRIAGFRLTSAIVSEDVTGDGLSVVLDYDDDQHPHTVVVFVDNNQGAIAKDVFVGPPVDRVVEAYQRGGRVTVRTVRPATAAGIILQALGETHDHDDPPVTEDFEFFSGLLVNRLTQLPERPIRPPVRPQLSGRQRDQLVTEFLESGYASGLSDDAADIARLWIDHAVDRTVGGPLRVSAVLVELFLSYWLPRKVLADSTYFAAVPPVVKAWLQFAGERTALDLDAIEEAVDAVDVWTPALEAAALADPIGARTGERVFLDDTSDDLEDAYRTLAGLGAPPRPDLRGLDKAQAATLTVLAPHAWLLAGETLGTDYAAEAYEIADRLVRDAPDLLTKARLSTWPRAIVWLLAHRHRLVGPGEPLTPLSLAAELSSSPPTLRKTAKLLTDTLILPR
;
A
#
# COMPACT_ATOMS: atom_id res chain seq x y z
N MET A 1 24.89 24.71 39.73
CA MET A 1 25.08 23.45 38.99
C MET A 1 23.80 22.65 39.14
N GLY A 2 22.95 22.74 38.13
CA GLY A 2 21.73 21.98 37.95
C GLY A 2 21.40 22.17 36.48
N THR A 3 21.84 21.25 35.65
CA THR A 3 21.45 21.21 34.25
C THR A 3 19.99 20.80 34.25
N ASP A 4 19.10 21.76 34.01
CA ASP A 4 17.74 21.46 33.56
C ASP A 4 17.88 20.63 32.28
N LEU A 5 17.59 19.34 32.38
CA LEU A 5 17.38 18.52 31.20
C LEU A 5 16.10 19.06 30.57
N ASP A 6 16.23 19.73 29.43
CA ASP A 6 15.10 20.20 28.63
C ASP A 6 14.28 18.97 28.21
N THR A 7 13.21 18.66 28.95
CA THR A 7 12.35 17.47 28.77
C THR A 7 11.23 17.75 27.77
N THR A 8 11.53 18.49 26.72
CA THR A 8 10.58 18.69 25.63
C THR A 8 10.37 17.36 24.87
N PRO A 9 9.15 17.03 24.42
CA PRO A 9 8.88 15.78 23.69
C PRO A 9 9.78 15.55 22.46
N SER A 10 10.29 16.64 21.86
CA SER A 10 11.26 16.62 20.77
C SER A 10 12.60 16.00 21.17
N VAL A 11 13.11 16.23 22.38
CA VAL A 11 14.43 15.74 22.82
C VAL A 11 14.45 14.22 22.89
N ALA A 12 13.42 13.62 23.48
CA ALA A 12 13.29 12.16 23.55
C ALA A 12 13.19 11.52 22.14
N VAL A 13 12.47 12.16 21.22
CA VAL A 13 12.39 11.69 19.82
C VAL A 13 13.74 11.81 19.13
N LEU A 14 14.46 12.92 19.32
CA LEU A 14 15.78 13.13 18.71
C LEU A 14 16.83 12.16 19.22
N ASP A 15 16.78 11.79 20.51
CA ASP A 15 17.68 10.79 21.07
C ASP A 15 17.41 9.40 20.45
N THR A 16 16.14 9.01 20.31
CA THR A 16 15.77 7.77 19.61
C THR A 16 16.21 7.78 18.13
N LEU A 17 16.05 8.92 17.43
CA LEU A 17 16.53 9.08 16.06
C LEU A 17 18.05 8.94 15.98
N GLN A 18 18.77 9.55 16.92
CA GLN A 18 20.24 9.49 16.97
C GLN A 18 20.72 8.07 17.26
N GLU A 19 20.11 7.37 18.23
CA GLU A 19 20.43 5.98 18.54
C GLU A 19 20.20 5.05 17.35
N THR A 20 19.05 5.19 16.68
CA THR A 20 18.72 4.39 15.48
C THR A 20 19.74 4.63 14.36
N LEU A 21 20.06 5.90 14.08
CA LEU A 21 21.05 6.28 13.07
C LEU A 21 22.44 5.67 13.37
N LEU A 22 22.88 5.71 14.62
CA LEU A 22 24.18 5.16 15.00
C LEU A 22 24.21 3.63 14.88
N LEU A 23 23.12 2.94 15.19
CA LEU A 23 22.99 1.50 15.00
C LEU A 23 23.07 1.13 13.52
N ASP A 24 22.34 1.83 12.65
CA ASP A 24 22.37 1.59 11.20
C ASP A 24 23.77 1.86 10.61
N LEU A 25 24.42 2.94 11.04
CA LEU A 25 25.79 3.26 10.61
C LEU A 25 26.81 2.21 11.08
N ALA A 26 26.64 1.66 12.28
CA ALA A 26 27.51 0.61 12.81
C ALA A 26 27.33 -0.73 12.07
N ALA A 27 26.13 -0.99 11.54
CA ALA A 27 25.83 -2.18 10.74
C ALA A 27 26.33 -2.09 9.28
N ALA A 28 26.65 -0.88 8.81
CA ALA A 28 27.02 -0.63 7.41
C ALA A 28 28.53 -0.41 7.19
N PRO A 29 29.07 -0.81 6.02
CA PRO A 29 30.42 -0.43 5.61
C PRO A 29 30.61 1.10 5.57
N PRO A 30 31.79 1.63 5.97
CA PRO A 30 32.06 3.08 5.96
C PRO A 30 31.84 3.78 4.61
N ALA A 31 32.03 3.06 3.50
CA ALA A 31 31.76 3.56 2.16
C ALA A 31 30.29 3.95 1.95
N LEU A 32 29.36 3.28 2.64
CA LEU A 32 27.91 3.49 2.53
C LEU A 32 27.36 4.43 3.61
N HIS A 33 28.19 4.89 4.57
CA HIS A 33 27.73 5.79 5.63
C HIS A 33 26.94 7.01 5.13
N PRO A 34 27.34 7.71 4.04
CA PRO A 34 26.55 8.82 3.51
C PRO A 34 25.11 8.45 3.13
N VAL A 35 24.91 7.32 2.43
CA VAL A 35 23.59 6.90 1.96
C VAL A 35 22.78 6.23 3.08
N ILE A 36 23.42 5.52 4.00
CA ILE A 36 22.76 4.92 5.17
C ILE A 36 22.28 6.01 6.13
N ALA A 37 23.06 7.07 6.33
CA ALA A 37 22.62 8.21 7.14
C ALA A 37 21.41 8.94 6.53
N GLU A 38 21.35 9.01 5.20
CA GLU A 38 20.19 9.55 4.48
C GLU A 38 18.96 8.64 4.64
N ALA A 39 19.13 7.33 4.39
CA ALA A 39 18.05 6.34 4.44
C ALA A 39 17.47 6.16 5.85
N SER A 40 18.34 6.00 6.85
CA SER A 40 17.96 5.86 8.26
C SER A 40 17.07 7.02 8.71
N VAL A 41 17.50 8.25 8.43
CA VAL A 41 16.75 9.45 8.82
C VAL A 41 15.47 9.62 7.99
N ALA A 42 15.48 9.30 6.69
CA ALA A 42 14.28 9.35 5.87
C ALA A 42 13.22 8.36 6.36
N ARG A 43 13.62 7.11 6.67
CA ARG A 43 12.75 6.09 7.27
C ARG A 43 12.17 6.57 8.59
N SER A 44 13.02 7.01 9.52
CA SER A 44 12.54 7.42 10.83
C SER A 44 11.68 8.69 10.77
N ALA A 45 11.95 9.63 9.87
CA ALA A 45 11.09 10.80 9.66
C ALA A 45 9.72 10.40 9.12
N ALA A 46 9.63 9.41 8.22
CA ALA A 46 8.36 8.87 7.73
C ALA A 46 7.58 8.15 8.86
N LEU A 47 8.24 7.33 9.67
CA LEU A 47 7.59 6.67 10.83
C LEU A 47 7.08 7.68 11.86
N LEU A 48 7.85 8.73 12.14
CA LEU A 48 7.40 9.83 12.99
C LEU A 48 6.19 10.54 12.38
N ALA A 49 6.09 10.57 11.06
CA ALA A 49 4.95 11.16 10.38
C ALA A 49 3.66 10.46 10.70
N ASP A 50 3.67 9.15 10.51
CA ASP A 50 2.50 8.32 10.73
C ASP A 50 2.09 8.27 12.21
N GLN A 51 3.07 8.38 13.12
CA GLN A 51 2.82 8.32 14.57
C GLN A 51 2.40 9.66 15.18
N LEU A 52 3.03 10.77 14.76
CA LEU A 52 2.91 12.06 15.44
C LEU A 52 1.96 13.03 14.74
N TRP A 53 1.72 12.87 13.43
CA TRP A 53 0.78 13.72 12.69
C TRP A 53 -0.56 12.99 12.54
N PRO A 54 -1.53 13.22 13.46
CA PRO A 54 -2.83 12.59 13.35
C PRO A 54 -3.48 12.96 12.01
N ALA A 55 -4.30 12.05 11.47
CA ALA A 55 -5.18 12.36 10.35
C ALA A 55 -6.00 13.62 10.68
N GLY A 56 -5.66 14.73 10.01
CA GLY A 56 -6.14 16.08 10.28
C GLY A 56 -6.08 16.92 9.00
N GLN A 57 -6.53 18.18 9.04
CA GLN A 57 -6.45 19.00 7.84
C GLN A 57 -4.99 19.30 7.46
N PRO A 58 -4.65 19.40 6.16
CA PRO A 58 -3.28 19.64 5.70
C PRO A 58 -2.58 20.84 6.38
N ASP A 59 -3.35 21.89 6.72
CA ASP A 59 -2.82 23.09 7.36
C ASP A 59 -2.41 22.85 8.83
N GLU A 60 -3.17 22.04 9.58
CA GLU A 60 -2.89 21.71 10.98
C GLU A 60 -1.71 20.74 11.11
N ILE A 61 -1.64 19.72 10.24
CA ILE A 61 -0.50 18.79 10.15
C ILE A 61 0.79 19.59 9.90
N GLY A 62 0.74 20.51 8.93
CA GLY A 62 1.88 21.35 8.61
C GLY A 62 2.34 22.25 9.77
N GLU A 63 1.44 22.73 10.64
CA GLU A 63 1.82 23.55 11.80
C GLU A 63 2.55 22.74 12.88
N VAL A 64 2.05 21.54 13.20
CA VAL A 64 2.67 20.63 14.18
C VAL A 64 4.06 20.20 13.69
N GLU A 65 4.16 19.81 12.42
CA GLU A 65 5.43 19.43 11.78
C GLU A 65 6.43 20.60 11.81
N ARG A 66 6.01 21.83 11.45
CA ARG A 66 6.87 23.02 11.50
C ARG A 66 7.40 23.31 12.90
N PHE A 67 6.55 23.21 13.92
CA PHE A 67 6.96 23.46 15.31
C PHE A 67 7.99 22.42 15.78
N PHE A 68 7.73 21.14 15.52
CA PHE A 68 8.63 20.05 15.88
C PHE A 68 10.02 20.24 15.26
N TRP A 69 10.10 20.49 13.96
CA TRP A 69 11.39 20.66 13.29
C TRP A 69 12.13 21.94 13.67
N ALA A 70 11.40 23.01 14.03
CA ALA A 70 12.01 24.23 14.55
C ALA A 70 12.68 24.00 15.91
N ASP A 71 12.03 23.26 16.80
CA ASP A 71 12.59 22.90 18.09
C ASP A 71 13.75 21.90 17.96
N ALA A 72 13.61 20.90 17.07
CA ALA A 72 14.71 20.00 16.73
C ALA A 72 15.95 20.73 16.21
N ALA A 73 15.76 21.73 15.35
CA ALA A 73 16.86 22.56 14.86
C ALA A 73 17.55 23.35 15.98
N ARG A 74 16.79 23.85 16.96
CA ARG A 74 17.34 24.52 18.16
C ARG A 74 18.17 23.54 18.98
N VAL A 75 17.57 22.42 19.40
CA VAL A 75 18.23 21.40 20.25
C VAL A 75 19.50 20.88 19.60
N LEU A 76 19.43 20.44 18.34
CA LEU A 76 20.59 19.92 17.61
C LEU A 76 21.61 21.03 17.29
N GLY A 77 21.19 22.29 17.14
CA GLY A 77 22.10 23.42 16.92
C GLY A 77 22.96 23.76 18.13
N GLU A 78 22.46 23.48 19.34
CA GLU A 78 23.13 23.74 20.61
C GLU A 78 24.09 22.62 21.03
N ARG A 79 23.81 21.36 20.63
CA ARG A 79 24.70 20.20 20.85
C ARG A 79 26.08 20.40 20.19
N ARG A 80 27.11 19.78 20.77
CA ARG A 80 28.54 19.96 20.38
C ARG A 80 29.28 18.66 20.04
N ASP A 81 28.63 17.52 20.13
CA ASP A 81 29.17 16.20 19.78
C ASP A 81 29.12 15.93 18.26
N LEU A 82 29.80 14.90 17.76
CA LEU A 82 29.79 14.60 16.33
C LEU A 82 28.48 13.95 15.88
N ASP A 83 27.93 13.05 16.70
CA ASP A 83 26.79 12.21 16.37
C ASP A 83 25.52 13.04 16.11
N SER A 84 25.25 14.02 16.97
CA SER A 84 24.14 14.95 16.76
C SER A 84 24.38 15.89 15.57
N PHE A 85 25.63 16.12 15.17
CA PHE A 85 25.93 16.87 13.94
C PHE A 85 25.65 16.03 12.69
N VAL A 86 25.93 14.72 12.72
CA VAL A 86 25.52 13.79 11.67
C VAL A 86 24.00 13.81 11.52
N LEU A 87 23.26 13.63 12.63
CA LEU A 87 21.80 13.66 12.62
C LEU A 87 21.26 14.98 12.06
N LEU A 88 21.80 16.13 12.51
CA LEU A 88 21.40 17.44 12.00
C LEU A 88 21.67 17.59 10.50
N THR A 89 22.81 17.08 10.02
CA THR A 89 23.19 17.14 8.60
C THR A 89 22.24 16.31 7.74
N SER A 90 21.91 15.09 8.19
CA SER A 90 20.93 14.24 7.52
C SER A 90 19.55 14.90 7.50
N LEU A 91 19.03 15.33 8.64
CA LEU A 91 17.72 15.97 8.76
C LEU A 91 17.60 17.23 7.90
N ALA A 92 18.63 18.07 7.86
CA ALA A 92 18.64 19.29 7.05
C ALA A 92 18.52 19.05 5.54
N ARG A 93 18.78 17.81 5.09
CA ARG A 93 18.79 17.42 3.67
C ARG A 93 17.67 16.44 3.30
N THR A 94 17.09 15.74 4.27
CA THR A 94 16.03 14.73 4.03
C THR A 94 14.63 15.19 4.41
N VAL A 95 14.49 16.11 5.37
CA VAL A 95 13.17 16.55 5.84
C VAL A 95 12.44 17.37 4.77
N GLY A 96 11.12 17.19 4.75
CA GLY A 96 10.19 17.89 3.87
C GLY A 96 10.20 19.42 4.03
N PRO A 97 9.47 20.14 3.16
CA PRO A 97 9.49 21.61 3.11
C PRO A 97 9.19 22.30 4.45
N ALA A 98 8.35 21.70 5.29
CA ALA A 98 7.95 22.25 6.60
C ALA A 98 9.13 22.40 7.57
N GLY A 99 10.05 21.43 7.63
CA GLY A 99 11.18 21.45 8.56
C GLY A 99 12.52 21.92 7.98
N ARG A 100 12.63 21.97 6.65
CA ARG A 100 13.91 22.16 5.95
C ARG A 100 14.65 23.44 6.34
N LEU A 101 13.98 24.59 6.37
CA LEU A 101 14.64 25.88 6.58
C LEU A 101 15.26 26.04 8.00
N PRO A 102 14.55 25.75 9.10
CA PRO A 102 15.15 25.75 10.44
C PRO A 102 16.38 24.85 10.55
N LEU A 103 16.27 23.60 10.09
CA LEU A 103 17.35 22.61 10.15
C LEU A 103 18.57 23.03 9.33
N GLN A 104 18.38 23.55 8.12
CA GLN A 104 19.48 24.07 7.30
C GLN A 104 20.20 25.26 7.95
N ARG A 105 19.47 26.17 8.60
CA ARG A 105 20.08 27.29 9.33
C ARG A 105 20.91 26.81 10.52
N ALA A 106 20.38 25.87 11.30
CA ALA A 106 21.09 25.26 12.40
C ALA A 106 22.36 24.53 11.92
N HIS A 107 22.25 23.75 10.85
CA HIS A 107 23.38 23.05 10.22
C HIS A 107 24.47 24.03 9.77
N LEU A 108 24.12 25.09 9.04
CA LEU A 108 25.08 26.11 8.58
C LEU A 108 25.75 26.85 9.73
N SER A 109 24.99 27.20 10.78
CA SER A 109 25.52 27.84 11.98
C SER A 109 26.54 26.94 12.68
N ARG A 110 26.16 25.67 12.91
CA ARG A 110 26.99 24.70 13.63
C ARG A 110 28.23 24.30 12.82
N GLY A 111 28.09 24.10 11.51
CA GLY A 111 29.17 23.75 10.59
C GLY A 111 30.34 24.75 10.59
N ARG A 112 30.09 26.03 10.88
CA ARG A 112 31.16 27.05 11.02
C ARG A 112 32.06 26.86 12.23
N THR A 113 31.59 26.09 13.21
CA THR A 113 32.28 25.86 14.49
C THR A 113 32.65 24.39 14.70
N GLN A 114 32.23 23.51 13.79
CA GLN A 114 32.54 22.09 13.81
C GLN A 114 33.86 21.85 13.07
N TYR A 115 34.87 21.33 13.79
CA TYR A 115 36.19 21.03 13.24
C TYR A 115 36.45 19.53 13.23
N GLY A 116 37.29 19.04 12.31
CA GLY A 116 37.69 17.64 12.25
C GLY A 116 36.57 16.68 11.85
N MET A 117 35.58 17.15 11.07
CA MET A 117 34.50 16.31 10.59
C MET A 117 35.03 15.30 9.57
N PRO A 118 34.66 14.02 9.67
CA PRO A 118 34.89 13.06 8.60
C PRO A 118 34.28 13.53 7.27
N ASP A 119 35.03 13.36 6.18
CA ASP A 119 34.63 13.83 4.85
C ASP A 119 33.28 13.26 4.38
N TRP A 120 32.92 12.05 4.82
CA TRP A 120 31.67 11.39 4.46
C TRP A 120 30.43 12.16 4.92
N ILE A 121 30.51 12.94 6.01
CA ILE A 121 29.39 13.74 6.51
C ILE A 121 29.01 14.83 5.49
N SER A 122 29.99 15.41 4.81
CA SER A 122 29.74 16.42 3.79
C SER A 122 28.96 15.87 2.59
N ARG A 123 29.09 14.56 2.32
CA ARG A 123 28.49 13.83 1.19
C ARG A 123 27.05 13.35 1.41
N ILE A 124 26.55 13.35 2.66
CA ILE A 124 25.17 12.91 2.97
C ILE A 124 24.17 13.64 2.07
N ALA A 125 23.33 12.93 1.31
CA ALA A 125 22.35 13.51 0.38
C ALA A 125 22.95 14.53 -0.63
N GLY A 126 24.26 14.45 -0.91
CA GLY A 126 24.97 15.27 -1.91
C GLY A 126 25.05 14.61 -3.29
N PHE A 127 24.31 13.52 -3.51
CA PHE A 127 24.45 12.64 -4.66
C PHE A 127 23.79 13.22 -5.91
N ARG A 128 24.44 13.06 -7.05
CA ARG A 128 23.89 13.47 -8.35
C ARG A 128 23.37 12.24 -9.10
N LEU A 129 22.08 12.23 -9.43
CA LEU A 129 21.53 11.25 -10.36
C LEU A 129 22.10 11.50 -11.76
N THR A 130 22.89 10.56 -12.27
CA THR A 130 23.61 10.67 -13.55
C THR A 130 22.88 9.99 -14.68
N SER A 131 22.34 8.80 -14.42
CA SER A 131 21.67 7.98 -15.41
C SER A 131 20.62 7.07 -14.78
N ALA A 132 19.83 6.40 -15.61
CA ALA A 132 18.92 5.37 -15.16
C ALA A 132 18.82 4.26 -16.22
N ILE A 133 18.64 3.03 -15.76
CA ILE A 133 18.35 1.88 -16.63
C ILE A 133 17.10 1.18 -16.12
N VAL A 134 16.45 0.46 -17.04
CA VAL A 134 15.40 -0.50 -16.71
C VAL A 134 15.87 -1.86 -17.21
N SER A 135 15.79 -2.86 -16.33
CA SER A 135 16.02 -4.26 -16.65
C SER A 135 14.68 -4.99 -16.55
N GLU A 136 14.19 -5.57 -17.63
CA GLU A 136 12.91 -6.30 -17.68
C GLU A 136 13.17 -7.78 -17.87
N ASP A 137 12.49 -8.63 -17.09
CA ASP A 137 12.49 -10.08 -17.31
C ASP A 137 11.87 -10.41 -18.68
N VAL A 138 12.45 -11.37 -19.41
CA VAL A 138 11.95 -11.81 -20.72
C VAL A 138 10.54 -12.40 -20.68
N THR A 139 10.12 -12.97 -19.54
CA THR A 139 8.75 -13.45 -19.31
C THR A 139 7.80 -12.31 -18.94
N GLY A 140 8.34 -11.15 -18.55
CA GLY A 140 7.57 -10.00 -18.08
C GLY A 140 7.12 -10.09 -16.61
N ASP A 141 7.65 -11.05 -15.83
CA ASP A 141 7.28 -11.23 -14.40
C ASP A 141 7.63 -10.03 -13.52
N GLY A 142 8.67 -9.29 -13.88
CA GLY A 142 9.06 -8.11 -13.15
C GLY A 142 10.08 -7.29 -13.88
N LEU A 143 10.40 -6.15 -13.30
CA LEU A 143 11.44 -5.27 -13.80
C LEU A 143 12.18 -4.62 -12.64
N SER A 144 13.47 -4.36 -12.85
CA SER A 144 14.28 -3.55 -11.97
C SER A 144 14.48 -2.17 -12.58
N VAL A 145 14.10 -1.12 -11.86
CA VAL A 145 14.47 0.25 -12.20
C VAL A 145 15.71 0.61 -11.39
N VAL A 146 16.79 0.99 -12.08
CA VAL A 146 18.07 1.29 -11.45
C VAL A 146 18.40 2.76 -11.68
N LEU A 147 18.58 3.49 -10.60
CA LEU A 147 18.99 4.89 -10.58
C LEU A 147 20.48 4.96 -10.23
N ASP A 148 21.28 5.54 -11.11
CA ASP A 148 22.74 5.65 -10.96
C ASP A 148 23.11 6.97 -10.28
N TYR A 149 23.77 6.90 -9.13
CA TYR A 149 24.14 8.06 -8.34
C TYR A 149 25.65 8.19 -8.26
N ASP A 150 26.12 9.39 -8.60
CA ASP A 150 27.50 9.79 -8.43
C ASP A 150 27.68 10.50 -7.08
N ASP A 151 28.73 10.08 -6.37
CA ASP A 151 29.13 10.57 -5.05
C ASP A 151 30.61 11.03 -5.04
N ASP A 152 31.20 11.24 -6.21
CA ASP A 152 32.62 11.58 -6.47
C ASP A 152 33.66 10.53 -5.97
N GLN A 153 33.35 9.76 -4.92
CA GLN A 153 34.23 8.79 -4.26
C GLN A 153 33.66 7.37 -4.29
N HIS A 154 32.35 7.23 -4.03
CA HIS A 154 31.69 5.93 -3.88
C HIS A 154 30.38 5.93 -4.68
N PRO A 155 30.43 5.88 -6.02
CA PRO A 155 29.21 5.77 -6.82
C PRO A 155 28.42 4.52 -6.40
N HIS A 156 27.10 4.63 -6.46
CA HIS A 156 26.18 3.56 -6.09
C HIS A 156 24.90 3.65 -6.91
N THR A 157 24.14 2.58 -6.94
CA THR A 157 22.79 2.60 -7.51
C THR A 157 21.74 2.53 -6.42
N VAL A 158 20.54 3.03 -6.71
CA VAL A 158 19.32 2.59 -6.01
C VAL A 158 18.54 1.72 -6.98
N VAL A 159 18.30 0.47 -6.59
CA VAL A 159 17.58 -0.53 -7.39
C VAL A 159 16.19 -0.68 -6.79
N VAL A 160 15.17 -0.62 -7.63
CA VAL A 160 13.77 -0.86 -7.26
C VAL A 160 13.28 -2.05 -8.07
N PHE A 161 12.91 -3.14 -7.40
CA PHE A 161 12.27 -4.27 -8.04
C PHE A 161 10.74 -4.09 -8.04
N VAL A 162 10.14 -4.20 -9.22
CA VAL A 162 8.70 -4.07 -9.46
C VAL A 162 8.17 -5.42 -9.93
N ASP A 163 7.19 -5.95 -9.21
CA ASP A 163 6.58 -7.26 -9.47
C ASP A 163 5.26 -7.11 -10.24
N ASN A 164 5.27 -7.57 -11.49
CA ASN A 164 4.12 -7.49 -12.38
C ASN A 164 3.05 -8.56 -12.07
N ASN A 165 3.38 -9.58 -11.28
CA ASN A 165 2.43 -10.64 -10.92
C ASN A 165 1.42 -10.20 -9.85
N GLN A 166 1.66 -9.08 -9.18
CA GLN A 166 0.80 -8.53 -8.13
C GLN A 166 0.47 -7.06 -8.40
N GLY A 167 0.10 -6.71 -9.63
CA GLY A 167 -0.33 -5.34 -9.95
C GLY A 167 0.79 -4.32 -10.16
N ALA A 168 2.04 -4.75 -10.42
CA ALA A 168 3.21 -3.86 -10.58
C ALA A 168 3.58 -3.08 -9.30
N ILE A 169 3.48 -3.75 -8.14
CA ILE A 169 3.96 -3.22 -6.87
C ILE A 169 5.50 -3.18 -6.83
N ALA A 170 6.05 -2.15 -6.19
CA ALA A 170 7.44 -2.17 -5.75
C ALA A 170 7.58 -3.12 -4.54
N LYS A 171 8.38 -4.18 -4.69
CA LYS A 171 8.61 -5.21 -3.67
C LYS A 171 9.90 -5.03 -2.89
N ASP A 172 10.91 -4.48 -3.54
CA ASP A 172 12.25 -4.37 -2.98
C ASP A 172 12.88 -3.05 -3.41
N VAL A 173 13.62 -2.43 -2.48
CA VAL A 173 14.42 -1.24 -2.74
C VAL A 173 15.73 -1.42 -2.01
N PHE A 174 16.86 -1.37 -2.71
CA PHE A 174 18.15 -1.49 -2.06
C PHE A 174 19.23 -0.65 -2.74
N VAL A 175 20.31 -0.41 -2.01
CA VAL A 175 21.50 0.27 -2.54
C VAL A 175 22.44 -0.76 -3.14
N GLY A 176 22.71 -0.62 -4.43
CA GLY A 176 23.56 -1.51 -5.20
C GLY A 176 24.94 -0.92 -5.50
N PRO A 177 25.84 -1.73 -6.10
CA PRO A 177 27.12 -1.26 -6.61
C PRO A 177 26.92 -0.28 -7.78
N PRO A 178 27.99 0.35 -8.29
CA PRO A 178 27.92 1.19 -9.48
C PRO A 178 27.23 0.51 -10.67
N VAL A 179 26.58 1.31 -11.54
CA VAL A 179 25.68 0.80 -12.59
C VAL A 179 26.34 -0.16 -13.58
N ASP A 180 27.63 -0.01 -13.86
CA ASP A 180 28.40 -0.93 -14.71
C ASP A 180 28.42 -2.35 -14.13
N ARG A 181 28.61 -2.49 -12.81
CA ARG A 181 28.56 -3.78 -12.11
C ARG A 181 27.17 -4.39 -12.10
N VAL A 182 26.14 -3.55 -11.97
CA VAL A 182 24.73 -4.00 -12.04
C VAL A 182 24.41 -4.52 -13.44
N VAL A 183 24.80 -3.80 -14.49
CA VAL A 183 24.63 -4.24 -15.89
C VAL A 183 25.39 -5.53 -16.17
N GLU A 184 26.65 -5.64 -15.71
CA GLU A 184 27.43 -6.89 -15.81
C GLU A 184 26.72 -8.06 -15.14
N ALA A 185 26.08 -7.84 -13.98
CA ALA A 185 25.34 -8.88 -13.27
C ALA A 185 24.09 -9.33 -14.04
N TYR A 186 23.32 -8.39 -14.58
CA TYR A 186 22.15 -8.70 -15.41
C TYR A 186 22.53 -9.43 -16.70
N GLN A 187 23.59 -8.99 -17.38
CA GLN A 187 24.08 -9.66 -18.59
C GLN A 187 24.57 -11.09 -18.31
N ARG A 188 25.18 -11.34 -17.16
CA ARG A 188 25.58 -12.69 -16.74
C ARG A 188 24.38 -13.59 -16.42
N GLY A 189 23.26 -13.02 -15.95
CA GLY A 189 22.03 -13.76 -15.67
C GLY A 189 21.26 -14.20 -16.92
N GLY A 190 21.41 -13.48 -18.04
CA GLY A 190 20.99 -13.95 -19.37
C GLY A 190 19.49 -13.97 -19.68
N ARG A 191 18.61 -13.57 -18.75
CA ARG A 191 17.14 -13.62 -18.91
C ARG A 191 16.44 -12.27 -18.74
N VAL A 192 17.18 -11.19 -18.99
CA VAL A 192 16.65 -9.83 -18.88
C VAL A 192 17.08 -8.98 -20.07
N THR A 193 16.21 -8.05 -20.45
CA THR A 193 16.55 -6.98 -21.38
C THR A 193 16.90 -5.72 -20.61
N VAL A 194 18.03 -5.09 -20.94
CA VAL A 194 18.49 -3.87 -20.26
C VAL A 194 18.45 -2.70 -21.23
N ARG A 195 17.79 -1.61 -20.83
CA ARG A 195 17.69 -0.38 -21.61
C ARG A 195 17.97 0.84 -20.77
N THR A 196 18.72 1.78 -21.32
CA THR A 196 18.88 3.12 -20.72
C THR A 196 17.59 3.93 -20.88
N VAL A 197 17.20 4.63 -19.83
CA VAL A 197 16.02 5.50 -19.81
C VAL A 197 16.39 6.87 -19.27
N ARG A 198 15.53 7.85 -19.55
CA ARG A 198 15.66 9.15 -18.87
C ARG A 198 15.33 8.99 -17.39
N PRO A 199 16.06 9.66 -16.48
CA PRO A 199 15.73 9.70 -15.06
C PRO A 199 14.26 10.02 -14.76
N ALA A 200 13.67 10.98 -15.48
CA ALA A 200 12.25 11.32 -15.34
C ALA A 200 11.30 10.17 -15.70
N THR A 201 11.67 9.31 -16.66
CA THR A 201 10.91 8.11 -17.01
C THR A 201 11.05 7.03 -15.94
N ALA A 202 12.27 6.78 -15.45
CA ALA A 202 12.51 5.85 -14.34
C ALA A 202 11.72 6.26 -13.10
N ALA A 203 11.77 7.55 -12.74
CA ALA A 203 11.01 8.12 -11.63
C ALA A 203 9.51 7.89 -11.76
N GLY A 204 8.94 8.05 -12.96
CA GLY A 204 7.53 7.81 -13.19
C GLY A 204 7.12 6.35 -13.02
N ILE A 205 7.95 5.40 -13.46
CA ILE A 205 7.74 3.96 -13.25
C ILE A 205 7.75 3.65 -11.75
N ILE A 206 8.76 4.15 -11.03
CA ILE A 206 8.90 3.93 -9.59
C ILE A 206 7.74 4.54 -8.82
N LEU A 207 7.34 5.78 -9.12
CA LEU A 207 6.22 6.43 -8.43
C LEU A 207 4.89 5.73 -8.68
N GLN A 208 4.69 5.18 -9.88
CA GLN A 208 3.52 4.34 -10.13
C GLN A 208 3.59 3.09 -9.26
N ALA A 209 4.71 2.36 -9.28
CA ALA A 209 4.86 1.12 -8.51
C ALA A 209 4.72 1.34 -6.99
N LEU A 210 5.25 2.43 -6.44
CA LEU A 210 5.06 2.82 -5.05
C LEU A 210 3.59 3.15 -4.73
N GLY A 211 2.87 3.75 -5.67
CA GLY A 211 1.43 3.98 -5.54
C GLY A 211 0.65 2.67 -5.48
N GLU A 212 0.91 1.75 -6.40
CA GLU A 212 0.30 0.42 -6.37
C GLU A 212 0.66 -0.34 -5.08
N THR A 213 1.90 -0.23 -4.58
CA THR A 213 2.29 -0.84 -3.29
C THR A 213 1.53 -0.23 -2.13
N HIS A 214 1.29 1.08 -2.14
CA HIS A 214 0.57 1.77 -1.06
C HIS A 214 -0.92 1.43 -1.04
N ASP A 215 -1.53 1.28 -2.21
CA ASP A 215 -2.95 0.93 -2.35
C ASP A 215 -3.21 -0.58 -2.10
N HIS A 216 -2.15 -1.37 -1.91
CA HIS A 216 -2.21 -2.79 -1.60
C HIS A 216 -2.30 -3.00 -0.07
N ASP A 217 -3.29 -3.77 0.40
CA ASP A 217 -3.60 -3.90 1.85
C ASP A 217 -2.45 -4.49 2.69
N ASP A 218 -1.84 -5.57 2.19
CA ASP A 218 -0.70 -6.25 2.83
C ASP A 218 0.36 -6.58 1.76
N PRO A 219 1.13 -5.59 1.31
CA PRO A 219 2.05 -5.78 0.20
C PRO A 219 3.23 -6.64 0.65
N PRO A 220 3.58 -7.73 -0.08
CA PRO A 220 4.69 -8.60 0.28
C PRO A 220 6.04 -7.96 -0.08
N VAL A 221 6.43 -6.96 0.69
CA VAL A 221 7.69 -6.20 0.56
C VAL A 221 8.81 -6.77 1.42
N THR A 222 10.06 -6.47 1.08
CA THR A 222 11.25 -6.86 1.84
C THR A 222 11.54 -5.89 2.99
N GLU A 223 12.38 -6.30 3.95
CA GLU A 223 12.92 -5.38 4.98
C GLU A 223 13.72 -4.23 4.35
N ASP A 224 14.41 -4.50 3.23
CA ASP A 224 15.17 -3.50 2.47
C ASP A 224 14.23 -2.43 1.87
N PHE A 225 13.07 -2.83 1.34
CA PHE A 225 12.03 -1.90 0.91
C PHE A 225 11.62 -0.95 2.03
N GLU A 226 11.32 -1.49 3.22
CA GLU A 226 10.94 -0.69 4.39
C GLU A 226 12.06 0.28 4.79
N PHE A 227 13.32 -0.18 4.66
CA PHE A 227 14.49 0.64 4.99
C PHE A 227 14.73 1.78 4.00
N PHE A 228 14.64 1.52 2.70
CA PHE A 228 15.09 2.42 1.64
C PHE A 228 13.96 3.15 0.90
N SER A 229 12.68 2.83 1.12
CA SER A 229 11.56 3.53 0.48
C SER A 229 11.55 5.04 0.78
N GLY A 230 11.82 5.44 2.03
CA GLY A 230 11.94 6.85 2.42
C GLY A 230 13.08 7.58 1.70
N LEU A 231 14.24 6.91 1.55
CA LEU A 231 15.37 7.41 0.75
C LEU A 231 14.94 7.67 -0.69
N LEU A 232 14.29 6.67 -1.29
CA LEU A 232 13.84 6.69 -2.67
C LEU A 232 12.87 7.85 -2.91
N VAL A 233 11.83 7.97 -2.09
CA VAL A 233 10.85 9.08 -2.18
C VAL A 233 11.55 10.42 -2.05
N ASN A 234 12.44 10.60 -1.06
CA ASN A 234 13.18 11.85 -0.88
C ASN A 234 13.94 12.23 -2.16
N ARG A 235 14.72 11.30 -2.73
CA ARG A 235 15.51 11.57 -3.94
C ARG A 235 14.65 11.86 -5.17
N LEU A 236 13.51 11.18 -5.32
CA LEU A 236 12.57 11.43 -6.43
C LEU A 236 11.92 12.81 -6.35
N THR A 237 11.66 13.34 -5.15
CA THR A 237 11.12 14.71 -4.98
C THR A 237 12.11 15.81 -5.31
N GLN A 238 13.41 15.50 -5.35
CA GLN A 238 14.49 16.45 -5.64
C GLN A 238 14.92 16.45 -7.12
N LEU A 239 14.25 15.67 -7.97
CA LEU A 239 14.56 15.61 -9.38
C LEU A 239 14.36 16.97 -10.06
N PRO A 240 15.30 17.39 -10.94
CA PRO A 240 15.17 18.65 -11.66
C PRO A 240 14.04 18.60 -12.70
N GLU A 241 13.78 17.43 -13.27
CA GLU A 241 12.71 17.19 -14.23
C GLU A 241 11.52 16.52 -13.54
N ARG A 242 10.31 16.93 -13.94
CA ARG A 242 9.08 16.29 -13.46
C ARG A 242 9.04 14.83 -13.91
N PRO A 243 8.71 13.87 -13.03
CA PRO A 243 8.50 12.48 -13.39
C PRO A 243 7.47 12.33 -14.52
N ILE A 244 7.76 11.43 -15.46
CA ILE A 244 6.90 11.15 -16.62
C ILE A 244 6.02 9.98 -16.27
N ARG A 245 4.72 10.22 -16.11
CA ARG A 245 3.75 9.15 -15.85
C ARG A 245 3.83 8.08 -16.96
N PRO A 246 3.94 6.79 -16.61
CA PRO A 246 3.85 5.72 -17.60
C PRO A 246 2.50 5.77 -18.33
N PRO A 247 2.44 5.31 -19.59
CA PRO A 247 1.18 5.25 -20.31
C PRO A 247 0.16 4.38 -19.56
N VAL A 248 -1.08 4.86 -19.46
CA VAL A 248 -2.18 4.06 -18.92
C VAL A 248 -2.38 2.86 -19.84
N ARG A 249 -2.40 1.66 -19.27
CA ARG A 249 -2.59 0.43 -20.04
C ARG A 249 -4.05 0.38 -20.51
N PRO A 250 -4.31 0.14 -21.80
CA PRO A 250 -5.67 -0.10 -22.27
C PRO A 250 -6.21 -1.37 -21.60
N GLN A 251 -7.35 -1.27 -20.92
CA GLN A 251 -8.06 -2.45 -20.44
C GLN A 251 -8.64 -3.21 -21.64
N LEU A 252 -8.43 -4.53 -21.68
CA LEU A 252 -9.10 -5.37 -22.68
C LEU A 252 -10.59 -5.45 -22.34
N SER A 253 -11.43 -5.01 -23.28
CA SER A 253 -12.88 -5.20 -23.20
C SER A 253 -13.25 -6.68 -23.25
N GLY A 254 -14.41 -7.06 -22.70
CA GLY A 254 -14.91 -8.44 -22.74
C GLY A 254 -14.91 -9.02 -24.16
N ARG A 255 -15.35 -8.24 -25.15
CA ARG A 255 -15.32 -8.66 -26.58
C ARG A 255 -13.90 -9.00 -27.07
N GLN A 256 -12.88 -8.25 -26.66
CA GLN A 256 -11.49 -8.54 -27.05
C GLN A 256 -10.97 -9.81 -26.36
N ARG A 257 -11.41 -10.06 -25.12
CA ARG A 257 -11.08 -11.30 -24.39
C ARG A 257 -11.73 -12.51 -25.07
N ASP A 258 -13.01 -12.42 -25.43
CA ASP A 258 -13.74 -13.48 -26.13
C ASP A 258 -13.15 -13.77 -27.52
N GLN A 259 -12.69 -12.72 -28.21
CA GLN A 259 -11.98 -12.87 -29.48
C GLN A 259 -10.68 -13.65 -29.31
N LEU A 260 -9.89 -13.39 -28.25
CA LEU A 260 -8.67 -14.15 -27.98
C LEU A 260 -8.95 -15.62 -27.66
N VAL A 261 -10.04 -15.92 -26.93
CA VAL A 261 -10.49 -17.31 -26.71
C VAL A 261 -10.84 -17.96 -28.06
N THR A 262 -11.58 -17.26 -28.92
CA THR A 262 -11.94 -17.78 -30.25
C THR A 262 -10.70 -18.08 -31.09
N GLU A 263 -9.74 -17.15 -31.14
CA GLU A 263 -8.47 -17.32 -31.87
C GLU A 263 -7.66 -18.52 -31.33
N PHE A 264 -7.68 -18.76 -30.01
CA PHE A 264 -7.04 -19.93 -29.41
C PHE A 264 -7.75 -21.24 -29.81
N LEU A 265 -9.08 -21.29 -29.72
CA LEU A 265 -9.87 -22.48 -30.06
C LEU A 265 -9.82 -22.84 -31.55
N GLU A 266 -9.68 -21.84 -32.42
CA GLU A 266 -9.50 -22.04 -33.87
C GLU A 266 -8.06 -22.46 -34.24
N SER A 267 -7.12 -22.40 -33.30
CA SER A 267 -5.73 -22.76 -33.52
C SER A 267 -5.50 -24.28 -33.48
N GLY A 268 -4.38 -24.73 -34.04
CA GLY A 268 -3.97 -26.13 -33.94
C GLY A 268 -3.74 -26.60 -32.50
N TYR A 269 -3.40 -25.70 -31.58
CA TYR A 269 -3.11 -26.00 -30.18
C TYR A 269 -4.33 -26.49 -29.39
N ALA A 270 -5.53 -26.08 -29.79
CA ALA A 270 -6.76 -26.49 -29.12
C ALA A 270 -7.28 -27.88 -29.57
N SER A 271 -6.58 -28.53 -30.52
CA SER A 271 -7.00 -29.81 -31.07
C SER A 271 -7.03 -30.91 -30.01
N GLY A 272 -8.22 -31.49 -29.77
CA GLY A 272 -8.39 -32.60 -28.83
C GLY A 272 -8.49 -32.19 -27.37
N LEU A 273 -8.57 -30.89 -27.07
CA LEU A 273 -8.92 -30.41 -25.73
C LEU A 273 -10.41 -30.70 -25.41
N SER A 274 -10.76 -30.62 -24.13
CA SER A 274 -12.14 -30.79 -23.68
C SER A 274 -13.04 -29.62 -24.13
N ASP A 275 -14.35 -29.83 -24.04
CA ASP A 275 -15.35 -28.78 -24.30
C ASP A 275 -15.21 -27.58 -23.32
N ASP A 276 -14.45 -27.75 -22.24
CA ASP A 276 -14.19 -26.72 -21.21
C ASP A 276 -13.05 -25.78 -21.57
N ALA A 277 -12.35 -26.03 -22.68
CA ALA A 277 -11.21 -25.24 -23.11
C ALA A 277 -11.53 -23.75 -23.26
N ALA A 278 -12.74 -23.41 -23.72
CA ALA A 278 -13.21 -22.04 -23.86
C ALA A 278 -13.24 -21.32 -22.50
N ASP A 279 -13.87 -21.94 -21.50
CA ASP A 279 -14.04 -21.39 -20.16
C ASP A 279 -12.69 -21.25 -19.45
N ILE A 280 -11.84 -22.28 -19.52
CA ILE A 280 -10.52 -22.28 -18.87
C ILE A 280 -9.61 -21.22 -19.49
N ALA A 281 -9.60 -21.09 -20.83
CA ALA A 281 -8.85 -20.04 -21.50
C ALA A 281 -9.38 -18.65 -21.13
N ARG A 282 -10.71 -18.49 -21.02
CA ARG A 282 -11.32 -17.23 -20.58
C ARG A 282 -10.87 -16.84 -19.17
N LEU A 283 -10.87 -17.79 -18.24
CA LEU A 283 -10.41 -17.60 -16.86
C LEU A 283 -8.91 -17.27 -16.78
N TRP A 284 -8.08 -17.92 -17.58
CA TRP A 284 -6.66 -17.57 -17.69
C TRP A 284 -6.48 -16.12 -18.12
N ILE A 285 -7.22 -15.68 -19.15
CA ILE A 285 -7.20 -14.30 -19.63
C ILE A 285 -7.64 -13.33 -18.52
N ASP A 286 -8.70 -13.64 -17.78
CA ASP A 286 -9.16 -12.80 -16.66
C ASP A 286 -8.09 -12.69 -15.58
N HIS A 287 -7.49 -13.79 -15.17
CA HIS A 287 -6.39 -13.76 -14.22
C HIS A 287 -5.22 -12.90 -14.72
N ALA A 288 -4.78 -13.14 -15.96
CA ALA A 288 -3.64 -12.44 -16.55
C ALA A 288 -3.89 -10.93 -16.73
N VAL A 289 -5.12 -10.52 -17.04
CA VAL A 289 -5.48 -9.11 -17.31
C VAL A 289 -5.87 -8.34 -16.05
N ASP A 290 -6.65 -8.95 -15.16
CA ASP A 290 -7.27 -8.23 -14.04
C ASP A 290 -6.44 -8.32 -12.75
N ARG A 291 -5.60 -9.35 -12.61
CA ARG A 291 -4.79 -9.56 -11.40
C ARG A 291 -3.31 -9.28 -11.60
N THR A 292 -2.85 -9.19 -12.84
CA THR A 292 -1.43 -9.08 -13.15
C THR A 292 -1.16 -8.09 -14.28
N VAL A 293 0.12 -7.94 -14.63
CA VAL A 293 0.61 -6.92 -15.52
C VAL A 293 1.43 -7.52 -16.66
N GLY A 294 1.11 -7.21 -17.91
CA GLY A 294 1.80 -7.78 -19.08
C GLY A 294 0.85 -8.33 -20.14
N GLY A 295 -0.44 -8.45 -19.80
CA GLY A 295 -1.49 -8.79 -20.74
C GLY A 295 -1.76 -10.28 -20.86
N PRO A 296 -2.77 -10.66 -21.66
CA PRO A 296 -3.33 -12.02 -21.67
C PRO A 296 -2.42 -13.07 -22.30
N LEU A 297 -1.45 -12.64 -23.10
CA LEU A 297 -0.49 -13.52 -23.79
C LEU A 297 0.84 -13.67 -23.02
N ARG A 298 0.92 -13.20 -21.76
CA ARG A 298 2.12 -13.40 -20.94
C ARG A 298 2.30 -14.89 -20.64
N VAL A 299 3.51 -15.40 -20.87
CA VAL A 299 3.90 -16.80 -20.60
C VAL A 299 4.97 -16.77 -19.52
N SER A 300 4.65 -17.35 -18.36
CA SER A 300 5.50 -17.33 -17.18
C SER A 300 5.15 -18.50 -16.26
N ALA A 301 6.19 -19.14 -15.69
CA ALA A 301 6.03 -20.17 -14.67
C ALA A 301 5.40 -19.64 -13.37
N VAL A 302 5.72 -18.39 -12.99
CA VAL A 302 5.13 -17.74 -11.80
C VAL A 302 3.64 -17.45 -12.03
N LEU A 303 3.26 -17.03 -13.23
CA LEU A 303 1.85 -16.83 -13.56
C LEU A 303 1.07 -18.16 -13.50
N VAL A 304 1.67 -19.26 -13.94
CA VAL A 304 1.09 -20.61 -13.82
C VAL A 304 0.91 -21.01 -12.35
N GLU A 305 1.92 -20.79 -11.52
CA GLU A 305 1.83 -21.03 -10.07
C GLU A 305 0.65 -20.29 -9.46
N LEU A 306 0.56 -18.98 -9.68
CA LEU A 306 -0.48 -18.14 -9.10
C LEU A 306 -1.87 -18.51 -9.60
N PHE A 307 -1.99 -18.88 -10.87
CA PHE A 307 -3.25 -19.33 -11.44
C PHE A 307 -3.72 -20.65 -10.81
N LEU A 308 -2.87 -21.69 -10.83
CA LEU A 308 -3.25 -23.06 -10.46
C LEU A 308 -3.33 -23.26 -8.95
N SER A 309 -2.39 -22.72 -8.19
CA SER A 309 -2.29 -22.96 -6.74
C SER A 309 -3.14 -22.00 -5.90
N TYR A 310 -3.44 -20.81 -6.44
CA TYR A 310 -4.05 -19.74 -5.66
C TYR A 310 -5.37 -19.22 -6.23
N TRP A 311 -5.36 -18.67 -7.45
CA TRP A 311 -6.48 -17.91 -8.00
C TRP A 311 -7.63 -18.81 -8.45
N LEU A 312 -7.37 -19.78 -9.32
CA LEU A 312 -8.40 -20.63 -9.91
C LEU A 312 -9.19 -21.44 -8.86
N PRO A 313 -8.56 -22.10 -7.87
CA PRO A 313 -9.30 -22.86 -6.88
C PRO A 313 -10.20 -22.00 -5.98
N ARG A 314 -9.89 -20.71 -5.85
CA ARG A 314 -10.73 -19.73 -5.11
C ARG A 314 -11.81 -19.11 -5.98
N LYS A 315 -11.74 -19.31 -7.30
CA LYS A 315 -12.63 -18.68 -8.29
C LYS A 315 -13.65 -19.64 -8.87
N VAL A 316 -13.38 -20.94 -8.85
CA VAL A 316 -14.25 -21.94 -9.47
C VAL A 316 -14.50 -23.07 -8.49
N LEU A 317 -15.77 -23.38 -8.28
CA LEU A 317 -16.22 -24.63 -7.68
C LEU A 317 -16.71 -25.53 -8.81
N ALA A 318 -16.02 -26.63 -9.05
CA ALA A 318 -16.34 -27.57 -10.12
C ALA A 318 -15.95 -29.01 -9.72
N ASP A 319 -16.40 -29.99 -10.50
CA ASP A 319 -16.01 -31.38 -10.27
C ASP A 319 -14.58 -31.68 -10.73
N SER A 320 -14.09 -32.87 -10.36
CA SER A 320 -12.74 -33.31 -10.71
C SER A 320 -12.51 -33.44 -12.22
N THR A 321 -13.56 -33.59 -13.02
CA THR A 321 -13.43 -33.66 -14.50
C THR A 321 -13.02 -32.30 -15.05
N TYR A 322 -13.62 -31.22 -14.56
CA TYR A 322 -13.24 -29.86 -14.94
C TYR A 322 -11.79 -29.55 -14.54
N PHE A 323 -11.42 -29.84 -13.29
CA PHE A 323 -10.05 -29.58 -12.82
C PHE A 323 -9.01 -30.45 -13.54
N ALA A 324 -9.35 -31.68 -13.96
CA ALA A 324 -8.48 -32.51 -14.79
C ALA A 324 -8.28 -31.94 -16.22
N ALA A 325 -9.22 -31.12 -16.71
CA ALA A 325 -9.09 -30.44 -18.00
C ALA A 325 -8.21 -29.18 -17.95
N VAL A 326 -7.98 -28.60 -16.77
CA VAL A 326 -7.21 -27.35 -16.62
C VAL A 326 -5.76 -27.50 -17.08
N PRO A 327 -4.95 -28.46 -16.59
CA PRO A 327 -3.56 -28.59 -17.01
C PRO A 327 -3.33 -28.67 -18.54
N PRO A 328 -4.02 -29.56 -19.30
CA PRO A 328 -3.80 -29.64 -20.74
C PRO A 328 -4.23 -28.37 -21.49
N VAL A 329 -5.30 -27.69 -21.06
CA VAL A 329 -5.73 -26.43 -21.69
C VAL A 329 -4.72 -25.31 -21.42
N VAL A 330 -4.24 -25.18 -20.18
CA VAL A 330 -3.24 -24.15 -19.82
C VAL A 330 -1.94 -24.39 -20.58
N LYS A 331 -1.45 -25.63 -20.68
CA LYS A 331 -0.25 -25.94 -21.50
C LYS A 331 -0.43 -25.54 -22.96
N ALA A 332 -1.57 -25.89 -23.56
CA ALA A 332 -1.88 -25.51 -24.93
C ALA A 332 -1.95 -23.98 -25.11
N TRP A 333 -2.53 -23.26 -24.14
CA TRP A 333 -2.56 -21.80 -24.13
C TRP A 333 -1.15 -21.20 -24.07
N LEU A 334 -0.28 -21.70 -23.20
CA LEU A 334 1.09 -21.20 -23.05
C LEU A 334 1.91 -21.37 -24.33
N GLN A 335 1.74 -22.50 -25.03
CA GLN A 335 2.39 -22.72 -26.33
C GLN A 335 1.85 -21.78 -27.41
N PHE A 336 0.52 -21.62 -27.48
CA PHE A 336 -0.13 -20.67 -28.39
C PHE A 336 0.32 -19.22 -28.15
N ALA A 337 0.36 -18.79 -26.89
CA ALA A 337 0.76 -17.45 -26.50
C ALA A 337 2.27 -17.22 -26.70
N GLY A 338 3.10 -18.22 -26.39
CA GLY A 338 4.55 -18.18 -26.54
C GLY A 338 4.97 -18.04 -28.00
N GLU A 339 4.38 -18.82 -28.91
CA GLU A 339 4.64 -18.68 -30.35
C GLU A 339 4.22 -17.30 -30.87
N ARG A 340 3.04 -16.81 -30.48
CA ARG A 340 2.54 -15.49 -30.92
C ARG A 340 3.39 -14.32 -30.44
N THR A 341 4.02 -14.46 -29.28
CA THR A 341 4.90 -13.43 -28.71
C THR A 341 6.36 -13.63 -29.10
N ALA A 342 6.67 -14.67 -29.89
CA ALA A 342 8.03 -15.06 -30.25
C ALA A 342 8.96 -15.21 -29.03
N LEU A 343 8.41 -15.74 -27.94
CA LEU A 343 9.18 -16.02 -26.73
C LEU A 343 10.13 -17.19 -26.96
N ASP A 344 11.30 -17.17 -26.32
CA ASP A 344 12.28 -18.24 -26.39
C ASP A 344 11.68 -19.58 -25.93
N LEU A 345 11.99 -20.66 -26.66
CA LEU A 345 11.43 -21.99 -26.42
C LEU A 345 11.69 -22.46 -24.98
N ASP A 346 12.88 -22.22 -24.43
CA ASP A 346 13.24 -22.58 -23.06
C ASP A 346 12.28 -21.95 -22.02
N ALA A 347 11.83 -20.71 -22.24
CA ALA A 347 10.89 -20.04 -21.34
C ALA A 347 9.46 -20.59 -21.48
N ILE A 348 9.06 -21.00 -22.69
CA ILE A 348 7.78 -21.67 -22.93
C ILE A 348 7.79 -23.05 -22.25
N GLU A 349 8.86 -23.83 -22.43
CA GLU A 349 9.04 -25.14 -21.81
C GLU A 349 9.00 -25.04 -20.29
N GLU A 350 9.71 -24.07 -19.69
CA GLU A 350 9.67 -23.84 -18.24
C GLU A 350 8.25 -23.53 -17.74
N ALA A 351 7.49 -22.69 -18.44
CA ALA A 351 6.10 -22.39 -18.06
C ALA A 351 5.19 -23.63 -18.21
N VAL A 352 5.40 -24.44 -19.25
CA VAL A 352 4.67 -25.70 -19.46
C VAL A 352 4.99 -26.72 -18.37
N ASP A 353 6.26 -26.85 -17.97
CA ASP A 353 6.70 -27.73 -16.90
C ASP A 353 6.14 -27.28 -15.53
N ALA A 354 6.04 -25.96 -15.32
CA ALA A 354 5.41 -25.41 -14.12
C ALA A 354 3.95 -25.86 -13.96
N VAL A 355 3.23 -26.13 -15.05
CA VAL A 355 1.87 -26.68 -14.97
C VAL A 355 1.88 -28.03 -14.28
N ASP A 356 2.82 -28.91 -14.61
CA ASP A 356 2.93 -30.23 -13.96
C ASP A 356 3.33 -30.11 -12.50
N VAL A 357 4.24 -29.17 -12.18
CA VAL A 357 4.67 -28.90 -10.80
C VAL A 357 3.50 -28.46 -9.92
N TRP A 358 2.60 -27.63 -10.44
CA TRP A 358 1.50 -27.03 -9.66
C TRP A 358 0.16 -27.76 -9.78
N THR A 359 0.03 -28.73 -10.69
CA THR A 359 -1.18 -29.57 -10.81
C THR A 359 -1.58 -30.25 -9.50
N PRO A 360 -0.66 -30.86 -8.70
CA PRO A 360 -1.04 -31.44 -7.41
C PRO A 360 -1.66 -30.45 -6.42
N ALA A 361 -1.25 -29.18 -6.46
CA ALA A 361 -1.84 -28.14 -5.60
C ALA A 361 -3.27 -27.80 -6.03
N LEU A 362 -3.52 -27.73 -7.34
CA LEU A 362 -4.86 -27.57 -7.91
C LEU A 362 -5.78 -28.72 -7.49
N GLU A 363 -5.32 -29.97 -7.64
CA GLU A 363 -6.09 -31.17 -7.26
C GLU A 363 -6.40 -31.20 -5.76
N ALA A 364 -5.42 -30.86 -4.93
CA ALA A 364 -5.60 -30.78 -3.48
C ALA A 364 -6.66 -29.74 -3.08
N ALA A 365 -6.65 -28.58 -3.74
CA ALA A 365 -7.65 -27.54 -3.50
C ALA A 365 -9.05 -27.97 -3.95
N ALA A 366 -9.16 -28.67 -5.09
CA ALA A 366 -10.42 -29.24 -5.59
C ALA A 366 -11.03 -30.30 -4.64
N LEU A 367 -10.19 -31.00 -3.87
CA LEU A 367 -10.62 -32.00 -2.87
C LEU A 367 -11.03 -31.39 -1.53
N ALA A 368 -10.58 -30.17 -1.21
CA ALA A 368 -10.77 -29.56 0.11
C ALA A 368 -12.16 -28.94 0.33
N ASP A 369 -12.91 -28.63 -0.74
CA ASP A 369 -14.21 -27.94 -0.67
C ASP A 369 -15.31 -28.72 -1.44
N PRO A 370 -15.91 -29.76 -0.86
CA PRO A 370 -16.80 -30.66 -1.59
C PRO A 370 -18.23 -30.12 -1.59
N ILE A 371 -18.60 -29.20 -2.48
CA ILE A 371 -20.02 -28.99 -2.80
C ILE A 371 -20.27 -28.80 -4.30
N GLY A 372 -20.82 -29.87 -4.87
CA GLY A 372 -21.81 -29.86 -5.95
C GLY A 372 -22.61 -31.15 -5.79
N ALA A 373 -23.87 -31.08 -5.42
CA ALA A 373 -24.70 -32.27 -5.15
C ALA A 373 -25.02 -33.09 -6.42
N ARG A 374 -24.45 -32.73 -7.58
CA ARG A 374 -24.60 -33.39 -8.87
C ARG A 374 -23.32 -33.27 -9.69
N THR A 375 -22.95 -34.35 -10.38
CA THR A 375 -21.89 -34.37 -11.40
C THR A 375 -22.20 -33.34 -12.51
N GLY A 376 -21.21 -32.52 -12.88
CA GLY A 376 -21.30 -31.54 -13.97
C GLY A 376 -21.80 -30.12 -13.61
N GLU A 377 -22.11 -29.81 -12.34
CA GLU A 377 -22.48 -28.45 -11.92
C GLU A 377 -21.22 -27.60 -11.65
N ARG A 378 -21.16 -26.37 -12.17
CA ARG A 378 -20.06 -25.41 -11.97
C ARG A 378 -20.60 -24.13 -11.37
N VAL A 379 -19.93 -23.62 -10.35
CA VAL A 379 -20.20 -22.31 -9.79
C VAL A 379 -18.94 -21.47 -9.94
N PHE A 380 -19.03 -20.43 -10.77
CA PHE A 380 -18.03 -19.39 -10.82
C PHE A 380 -18.30 -18.47 -9.63
N LEU A 381 -17.32 -18.39 -8.74
CA LEU A 381 -17.29 -17.39 -7.68
C LEU A 381 -16.90 -16.08 -8.38
N ASP A 382 -17.90 -15.46 -9.01
CA ASP A 382 -17.76 -14.09 -9.49
C ASP A 382 -17.28 -13.25 -8.31
N ASP A 383 -16.44 -12.26 -8.60
CA ASP A 383 -15.77 -11.49 -7.57
C ASP A 383 -16.75 -11.10 -6.44
N THR A 384 -16.36 -11.34 -5.19
CA THR A 384 -16.83 -10.61 -4.01
C THR A 384 -16.64 -9.09 -4.13
N SER A 385 -16.28 -8.59 -5.32
CA SER A 385 -16.65 -7.29 -5.85
C SER A 385 -18.15 -7.05 -5.83
N ASP A 386 -19.07 -8.01 -5.81
CA ASP A 386 -20.49 -7.62 -5.61
C ASP A 386 -20.72 -7.08 -4.19
N ASP A 387 -19.98 -7.54 -3.17
CA ASP A 387 -20.01 -6.91 -1.84
C ASP A 387 -19.24 -5.58 -1.81
N LEU A 388 -18.18 -5.46 -2.60
CA LEU A 388 -17.38 -4.23 -2.72
C LEU A 388 -18.01 -3.19 -3.65
N GLU A 389 -18.83 -3.60 -4.62
CA GLU A 389 -19.54 -2.81 -5.62
C GLU A 389 -20.96 -2.50 -5.14
N ASP A 390 -21.59 -3.34 -4.31
CA ASP A 390 -22.67 -2.89 -3.41
C ASP A 390 -22.11 -2.01 -2.29
N ALA A 391 -20.91 -2.24 -1.73
CA ALA A 391 -20.27 -1.28 -0.82
C ALA A 391 -19.91 0.02 -1.55
N TYR A 392 -19.46 -0.03 -2.81
CA TYR A 392 -19.18 1.16 -3.64
C TYR A 392 -20.47 1.82 -4.15
N ARG A 393 -21.57 1.09 -4.38
CA ARG A 393 -22.90 1.66 -4.62
C ARG A 393 -23.50 2.23 -3.34
N THR A 394 -23.20 1.65 -2.19
CA THR A 394 -23.58 2.18 -0.87
C THR A 394 -22.76 3.43 -0.57
N LEU A 395 -21.45 3.46 -0.89
CA LEU A 395 -20.56 4.63 -0.82
C LEU A 395 -20.94 5.71 -1.85
N ALA A 396 -21.32 5.33 -3.07
CA ALA A 396 -21.80 6.26 -4.11
C ALA A 396 -23.24 6.75 -3.83
N GLY A 397 -24.04 5.96 -3.11
CA GLY A 397 -25.40 6.29 -2.68
C GLY A 397 -25.46 7.16 -1.43
N LEU A 398 -24.46 7.06 -0.55
CA LEU A 398 -24.33 7.91 0.64
C LEU A 398 -24.10 9.38 0.25
N GLY A 399 -23.23 9.65 -0.72
CA GLY A 399 -22.80 11.01 -1.03
C GLY A 399 -21.83 11.57 0.03
N ALA A 400 -21.71 12.89 0.14
CA ALA A 400 -20.92 13.50 1.20
C ALA A 400 -21.78 13.68 2.47
N PRO A 401 -21.23 13.43 3.68
CA PRO A 401 -21.96 13.71 4.91
C PRO A 401 -22.38 15.19 4.94
N PRO A 402 -23.57 15.51 5.49
CA PRO A 402 -23.99 16.89 5.67
C PRO A 402 -22.93 17.68 6.42
N ARG A 403 -22.76 18.96 6.05
CA ARG A 403 -21.89 19.85 6.84
C ARG A 403 -22.62 20.26 8.12
N PRO A 404 -22.00 20.11 9.30
CA PRO A 404 -22.64 20.53 10.53
C PRO A 404 -22.81 22.02 10.58
N ASP A 405 -24.00 22.46 10.99
CA ASP A 405 -24.19 23.84 11.40
C ASP A 405 -23.35 24.05 12.66
N LEU A 406 -22.48 25.05 12.67
CA LEU A 406 -21.62 25.35 13.83
C LEU A 406 -22.10 26.57 14.61
N ARG A 407 -23.21 27.19 14.19
CA ARG A 407 -23.75 28.38 14.83
C ARG A 407 -24.17 28.05 16.27
N GLY A 408 -23.77 28.92 17.19
CA GLY A 408 -24.13 28.84 18.61
C GLY A 408 -23.31 27.82 19.43
N LEU A 409 -22.30 27.17 18.84
CA LEU A 409 -21.41 26.25 19.55
C LEU A 409 -20.13 26.95 20.00
N ASP A 410 -19.57 26.52 21.13
CA ASP A 410 -18.21 26.89 21.50
C ASP A 410 -17.17 26.15 20.63
N LYS A 411 -15.88 26.52 20.75
CA LYS A 411 -14.81 25.93 19.94
C LYS A 411 -14.65 24.41 20.14
N ALA A 412 -14.85 23.92 21.36
CA ALA A 412 -14.68 22.50 21.68
C ALA A 412 -15.86 21.67 21.15
N GLN A 413 -17.08 22.20 21.29
CA GLN A 413 -18.30 21.61 20.72
C GLN A 413 -18.25 21.62 19.19
N ALA A 414 -17.82 22.72 18.57
CA ALA A 414 -17.71 22.82 17.12
C ALA A 414 -16.69 21.81 16.56
N ALA A 415 -15.52 21.67 17.19
CA ALA A 415 -14.52 20.68 16.81
C ALA A 415 -15.05 19.25 16.98
N THR A 416 -15.73 18.97 18.10
CA THR A 416 -16.30 17.65 18.36
C THR A 416 -17.40 17.30 17.36
N LEU A 417 -18.32 18.22 17.06
CA LEU A 417 -19.41 18.00 16.12
C LEU A 417 -18.92 17.76 14.69
N THR A 418 -17.88 18.49 14.28
CA THR A 418 -17.27 18.37 12.95
C THR A 418 -16.70 16.98 12.69
N VAL A 419 -16.27 16.27 13.75
CA VAL A 419 -15.75 14.90 13.64
C VAL A 419 -16.85 13.87 13.89
N LEU A 420 -17.67 14.09 14.91
CA LEU A 420 -18.58 13.07 15.43
C LEU A 420 -19.77 12.79 14.51
N ALA A 421 -20.40 13.84 13.97
CA ALA A 421 -21.61 13.68 13.15
C ALA A 421 -21.33 13.08 11.76
N PRO A 422 -20.29 13.51 11.02
CA PRO A 422 -19.90 12.84 9.78
C PRO A 422 -19.49 11.37 9.98
N HIS A 423 -18.78 11.07 11.07
CA HIS A 423 -18.38 9.69 11.37
C HIS A 423 -19.58 8.80 11.74
N ALA A 424 -20.53 9.30 12.53
CA ALA A 424 -21.75 8.56 12.84
C ALA A 424 -22.60 8.30 11.58
N TRP A 425 -22.70 9.29 10.70
CA TRP A 425 -23.39 9.18 9.41
C TRP A 425 -22.76 8.12 8.51
N LEU A 426 -21.43 8.16 8.35
CA LEU A 426 -20.69 7.23 7.51
C LEU A 426 -20.81 5.80 8.06
N LEU A 427 -20.52 5.62 9.34
CA LEU A 427 -20.54 4.31 9.98
C LEU A 427 -21.95 3.68 9.95
N ALA A 428 -23.01 4.47 10.12
CA ALA A 428 -24.38 3.98 10.00
C ALA A 428 -24.75 3.60 8.56
N GLY A 429 -24.31 4.42 7.60
CA GLY A 429 -24.49 4.16 6.17
C GLY A 429 -23.84 2.86 5.72
N GLU A 430 -22.59 2.63 6.14
CA GLU A 430 -21.82 1.43 5.82
C GLU A 430 -22.35 0.18 6.54
N THR A 431 -22.75 0.31 7.81
CA THR A 431 -23.11 -0.86 8.64
C THR A 431 -24.59 -1.27 8.48
N LEU A 432 -25.50 -0.30 8.32
CA LEU A 432 -26.95 -0.56 8.32
C LEU A 432 -27.62 -0.21 6.99
N GLY A 433 -26.95 0.54 6.11
CA GLY A 433 -27.50 1.08 4.87
C GLY A 433 -27.78 2.58 4.92
N THR A 434 -27.92 3.20 3.74
CA THR A 434 -28.00 4.66 3.56
C THR A 434 -29.19 5.31 4.28
N ASP A 435 -30.28 4.57 4.45
CA ASP A 435 -31.52 5.06 5.09
C ASP A 435 -31.33 5.44 6.57
N TYR A 436 -30.25 4.96 7.20
CA TYR A 436 -29.97 5.20 8.62
C TYR A 436 -28.92 6.30 8.87
N ALA A 437 -28.22 6.74 7.83
CA ALA A 437 -27.13 7.69 7.94
C ALA A 437 -27.61 9.07 8.47
N ALA A 438 -28.73 9.57 7.95
CA ALA A 438 -29.30 10.85 8.38
C ALA A 438 -29.71 10.84 9.86
N GLU A 439 -30.34 9.77 10.34
CA GLU A 439 -30.73 9.65 11.75
C GLU A 439 -29.50 9.55 12.67
N ALA A 440 -28.45 8.85 12.24
CA ALA A 440 -27.20 8.76 12.99
C ALA A 440 -26.52 10.13 13.14
N TYR A 441 -26.53 10.91 12.06
CA TYR A 441 -26.03 12.29 12.05
C TYR A 441 -26.80 13.18 13.03
N GLU A 442 -28.12 13.12 13.02
CA GLU A 442 -28.98 13.89 13.92
C GLU A 442 -28.75 13.52 15.39
N ILE A 443 -28.57 12.23 15.71
CA ILE A 443 -28.27 11.80 17.08
C ILE A 443 -26.91 12.33 17.53
N ALA A 444 -25.90 12.34 16.66
CA ALA A 444 -24.59 12.90 16.96
C ALA A 444 -24.63 14.44 17.15
N ASP A 445 -25.41 15.15 16.33
CA ASP A 445 -25.62 16.60 16.49
C ASP A 445 -26.28 16.94 17.83
N ARG A 446 -27.35 16.21 18.17
CA ARG A 446 -28.04 16.36 19.46
C ARG A 446 -27.17 15.97 20.65
N LEU A 447 -26.30 14.97 20.52
CA LEU A 447 -25.35 14.62 21.57
C LEU A 447 -24.42 15.78 21.91
N VAL A 448 -23.94 16.53 20.92
CA VAL A 448 -23.06 17.68 21.15
C VAL A 448 -23.82 18.91 21.65
N ARG A 449 -25.03 19.14 21.14
CA ARG A 449 -25.85 20.33 21.44
C ARG A 449 -26.64 20.22 22.74
N ASP A 450 -27.36 19.12 22.90
CA ASP A 450 -28.36 18.95 23.95
C ASP A 450 -27.77 18.25 25.18
N ALA A 451 -26.72 17.44 24.99
CA ALA A 451 -26.12 16.63 26.06
C ALA A 451 -24.58 16.56 26.04
N PRO A 452 -23.86 17.70 25.94
CA PRO A 452 -22.39 17.71 25.83
C PRO A 452 -21.69 17.04 27.03
N ASP A 453 -22.30 17.08 28.22
CA ASP A 453 -21.77 16.43 29.43
C ASP A 453 -21.61 14.90 29.26
N LEU A 454 -22.42 14.27 28.40
CA LEU A 454 -22.30 12.85 28.11
C LEU A 454 -20.98 12.51 27.42
N LEU A 455 -20.40 13.42 26.63
CA LEU A 455 -19.15 13.17 25.90
C LEU A 455 -17.98 12.81 26.83
N THR A 456 -18.05 13.19 28.11
CA THR A 456 -17.07 12.82 29.14
C THR A 456 -17.19 11.38 29.64
N LYS A 457 -18.30 10.69 29.34
CA LYS A 457 -18.64 9.36 29.88
C LYS A 457 -18.08 8.20 29.07
N ALA A 458 -17.61 8.45 27.84
CA ALA A 458 -16.98 7.47 26.96
C ALA A 458 -15.98 8.16 26.03
N ARG A 459 -15.10 7.38 25.38
CA ARG A 459 -14.19 7.92 24.35
C ARG A 459 -14.99 8.45 23.16
N LEU A 460 -14.51 9.50 22.51
CA LEU A 460 -15.16 10.10 21.34
C LEU A 460 -15.45 9.07 20.23
N SER A 461 -14.51 8.16 19.98
CA SER A 461 -14.67 7.08 18.99
C SER A 461 -15.74 6.05 19.34
N THR A 462 -16.19 5.97 20.61
CA THR A 462 -17.22 5.01 21.04
C THR A 462 -18.63 5.47 20.69
N TRP A 463 -18.86 6.78 20.55
CA TRP A 463 -20.19 7.35 20.32
C TRP A 463 -20.79 7.00 18.95
N PRO A 464 -20.08 7.10 17.80
CA PRO A 464 -20.61 6.67 16.51
C PRO A 464 -21.06 5.22 16.53
N ARG A 465 -20.23 4.32 17.07
CA ARG A 465 -20.54 2.90 17.21
C ARG A 465 -21.76 2.65 18.09
N ALA A 466 -21.89 3.39 19.19
CA ALA A 466 -23.05 3.30 20.07
C ALA A 466 -24.34 3.83 19.41
N ILE A 467 -24.23 4.83 18.54
CA ILE A 467 -25.34 5.35 17.73
C ILE A 467 -25.79 4.30 16.72
N VAL A 468 -24.87 3.67 15.99
CA VAL A 468 -25.19 2.57 15.05
C VAL A 468 -25.81 1.38 15.80
N TRP A 469 -25.22 0.99 16.92
CA TRP A 469 -25.78 -0.05 17.79
C TRP A 469 -27.23 0.27 18.23
N LEU A 470 -27.48 1.51 18.63
CA LEU A 470 -28.79 1.99 19.03
C LEU A 470 -29.80 1.92 17.87
N LEU A 471 -29.42 2.41 16.69
CA LEU A 471 -30.27 2.40 15.50
C LEU A 471 -30.62 0.97 15.06
N ALA A 472 -29.63 0.08 15.03
CA ALA A 472 -29.83 -1.32 14.65
C ALA A 472 -30.86 -2.02 15.55
N HIS A 473 -30.81 -1.78 16.86
CA HIS A 473 -31.78 -2.35 17.81
C HIS A 473 -33.14 -1.64 17.75
N ARG A 474 -33.16 -0.32 17.53
CA ARG A 474 -34.40 0.48 17.41
C ARG A 474 -35.22 0.07 16.20
N HIS A 475 -34.54 -0.17 15.07
CA HIS A 475 -35.16 -0.57 13.79
C HIS A 475 -35.30 -2.09 13.63
N ARG A 476 -34.97 -2.87 14.67
CA ARG A 476 -35.07 -4.34 14.69
C ARG A 476 -34.26 -5.04 13.60
N LEU A 477 -33.11 -4.49 13.24
CA LEU A 477 -32.16 -5.08 12.29
C LEU A 477 -31.29 -6.19 12.92
N VAL A 478 -31.44 -6.42 14.22
CA VAL A 478 -30.62 -7.32 15.01
C VAL A 478 -31.51 -8.23 15.85
N GLY A 479 -31.44 -9.55 15.66
CA GLY A 479 -32.25 -10.50 16.41
C GLY A 479 -32.36 -11.90 15.79
N PRO A 480 -33.10 -12.81 16.42
CA PRO A 480 -33.32 -14.16 15.87
C PRO A 480 -34.07 -14.09 14.54
N GLY A 481 -33.42 -14.53 13.46
CA GLY A 481 -33.98 -14.50 12.09
C GLY A 481 -33.56 -13.30 11.25
N GLU A 482 -32.81 -12.36 11.82
CA GLU A 482 -32.20 -11.22 11.11
C GLU A 482 -30.77 -11.54 10.68
N PRO A 483 -30.23 -10.90 9.62
CA PRO A 483 -28.86 -11.13 9.15
C PRO A 483 -27.80 -10.71 10.19
N LEU A 484 -28.10 -9.72 11.04
CA LEU A 484 -27.19 -9.28 12.10
C LEU A 484 -27.59 -9.86 13.47
N THR A 485 -26.58 -10.30 14.21
CA THR A 485 -26.69 -10.66 15.63
C THR A 485 -26.01 -9.60 16.50
N PRO A 486 -26.32 -9.51 17.80
CA PRO A 486 -25.61 -8.59 18.69
C PRO A 486 -24.10 -8.84 18.75
N LEU A 487 -23.66 -10.07 18.43
CA LEU A 487 -22.24 -10.41 18.40
C LEU A 487 -21.59 -9.96 17.08
N SER A 488 -22.21 -10.24 15.94
CA SER A 488 -21.68 -9.86 14.62
C SER A 488 -21.67 -8.34 14.44
N LEU A 489 -22.73 -7.64 14.84
CA LEU A 489 -22.76 -6.17 14.80
C LEU A 489 -21.68 -5.55 15.70
N ALA A 490 -21.40 -6.13 16.87
CA ALA A 490 -20.33 -5.62 17.73
C ALA A 490 -18.95 -5.83 17.09
N ALA A 491 -18.76 -6.95 16.39
CA ALA A 491 -17.53 -7.26 15.66
C ALA A 491 -17.32 -6.29 14.48
N GLU A 492 -18.35 -6.03 13.66
CA GLU A 492 -18.32 -5.03 12.58
C GLU A 492 -17.97 -3.64 13.11
N LEU A 493 -18.55 -3.27 14.26
CA LEU A 493 -18.26 -1.99 14.92
C LEU A 493 -16.93 -1.98 15.68
N SER A 494 -16.12 -3.04 15.60
CA SER A 494 -14.83 -3.19 16.30
C SER A 494 -14.93 -2.86 17.80
N SER A 495 -15.95 -3.41 18.48
CA SER A 495 -16.24 -3.13 19.88
C SER A 495 -16.88 -4.34 20.59
N SER A 496 -17.16 -4.22 21.88
CA SER A 496 -17.82 -5.28 22.65
C SER A 496 -19.31 -4.98 22.88
N PRO A 497 -20.20 -6.00 22.84
CA PRO A 497 -21.62 -5.80 23.12
C PRO A 497 -21.92 -5.11 24.46
N PRO A 498 -21.21 -5.43 25.58
CA PRO A 498 -21.42 -4.73 26.86
C PRO A 498 -21.10 -3.23 26.79
N THR A 499 -20.01 -2.85 26.11
CA THR A 499 -19.62 -1.45 25.96
C THR A 499 -20.63 -0.68 25.12
N LEU A 500 -21.03 -1.24 23.97
CA LEU A 500 -22.00 -0.60 23.08
C LEU A 500 -23.37 -0.47 23.73
N ARG A 501 -23.86 -1.53 24.38
CA ARG A 501 -25.13 -1.50 25.12
C ARG A 501 -25.15 -0.45 26.22
N LYS A 502 -24.07 -0.34 27.00
CA LYS A 502 -23.95 0.66 28.08
C LYS A 502 -24.00 2.09 27.52
N THR A 503 -23.25 2.37 26.46
CA THR A 503 -23.18 3.72 25.87
C THR A 503 -24.45 4.07 25.10
N ALA A 504 -25.02 3.14 24.34
CA ALA A 504 -26.30 3.30 23.66
C ALA A 504 -27.45 3.61 24.64
N LYS A 505 -27.44 2.97 25.81
CA LYS A 505 -28.40 3.27 26.88
C LYS A 505 -28.32 4.72 27.36
N LEU A 506 -27.13 5.33 27.45
CA LEU A 506 -26.99 6.75 27.80
C LEU A 506 -27.66 7.66 26.77
N LEU A 507 -27.52 7.32 25.47
CA LEU A 507 -28.20 8.03 24.38
C LEU A 507 -29.72 7.88 24.48
N THR A 508 -30.19 6.64 24.70
CA THR A 508 -31.63 6.38 24.84
C THR A 508 -32.24 7.16 26.00
N ASP A 509 -31.63 7.08 27.17
CA ASP A 509 -32.15 7.65 28.42
C ASP A 509 -32.10 9.20 28.43
N THR A 510 -31.32 9.83 27.54
CA THR A 510 -31.10 11.30 27.54
C THR A 510 -31.63 12.00 26.29
N LEU A 511 -31.48 11.40 25.10
CA LEU A 511 -31.80 12.03 23.82
C LEU A 511 -33.07 11.47 23.16
N ILE A 512 -33.46 10.22 23.45
CA ILE A 512 -34.58 9.57 22.74
C ILE A 512 -35.84 9.45 23.60
N LEU A 513 -35.68 9.08 24.87
CA LEU A 513 -36.75 9.15 25.85
C LEU A 513 -36.56 10.45 26.65
N PRO A 514 -37.38 11.49 26.45
CA PRO A 514 -37.35 12.62 27.38
C PRO A 514 -37.84 12.12 28.74
N ARG A 515 -37.19 12.58 29.81
CA ARG A 515 -37.81 12.58 31.13
C ARG A 515 -38.97 13.57 31.18
#